data_AF-A0A949XK37-F1
#
_entry.id   AF-A0A949XK37-F1
#
_cell.length_a   1.000
_cell.length_b   1.000
_cell.length_c   1.000
_cell.angle_alpha   90.00
_cell.angle_beta   90.00
_cell.angle_gamma   90.00
#
_symmetry.space_group_name_H-M   'P 1'
#
loop_
_entity.id
_entity.type
_entity.pdbx_description
1 polymer ?
#
loop_
_entity_poly.entity_id
_entity_poly.type
_entity_poly.pdbx_seq_one_letter_code
_entity_poly.pdbx_strand_id
1 'polypeptide(L)'
;MATANSVISDVKGGAFLIEETAPAEVFTPEEFSEEQHAIARTAAEFYSHEIEPNLGAIRHQEPGVAVRILRKSGEIGLTGILVPEKFGGMELDLASALIAGEQLGRDGSYAG
;
A
#
# COMPACT_ATOMS: atom_id res chain seq x y z
N MET A 1 13.12 10.62 3.91
CA MET A 1 13.51 10.02 5.22
C MET A 1 13.66 8.53 4.98
N ALA A 2 14.72 7.90 5.50
CA ALA A 2 15.10 6.55 5.13
C ALA A 2 14.16 5.51 5.76
N THR A 3 13.19 5.00 5.00
CA THR A 3 12.49 3.75 5.33
C THR A 3 13.52 2.63 5.44
N ALA A 4 13.49 1.93 6.55
CA ALA A 4 14.47 0.94 6.95
C ALA A 4 14.81 -0.05 5.82
N ASN A 5 16.11 -0.22 5.56
CA ASN A 5 16.64 -1.31 4.75
C ASN A 5 16.16 -2.65 5.35
N SER A 6 15.07 -3.20 4.80
CA SER A 6 14.89 -4.65 4.81
C SER A 6 16.14 -5.23 4.17
N VAL A 7 16.86 -6.04 4.93
CA VAL A 7 18.03 -6.76 4.42
C VAL A 7 17.50 -7.60 3.28
N ILE A 8 17.78 -7.19 2.04
CA ILE A 8 17.49 -8.02 0.88
C ILE A 8 18.40 -9.25 1.03
N SER A 9 17.85 -10.32 1.59
CA SER A 9 18.48 -11.63 1.55
C SER A 9 18.72 -11.93 0.07
N ASP A 10 19.93 -12.34 -0.32
CA ASP A 10 20.28 -12.66 -1.72
C ASP A 10 19.62 -13.98 -2.21
N VAL A 11 18.45 -14.29 -1.64
CA VAL A 11 17.60 -15.42 -1.97
C VAL A 11 17.07 -15.21 -3.38
N LYS A 12 17.39 -16.15 -4.26
CA LYS A 12 16.91 -16.12 -5.64
C LYS A 12 15.42 -16.47 -5.69
N GLY A 13 14.68 -15.83 -6.60
CA GLY A 13 13.30 -16.18 -6.85
C GLY A 13 13.15 -17.67 -7.20
N GLY A 14 12.30 -18.39 -6.46
CA GLY A 14 12.10 -19.84 -6.62
C GLY A 14 13.06 -20.74 -5.85
N ALA A 15 14.05 -20.19 -5.15
CA ALA A 15 15.02 -20.99 -4.37
C ALA A 15 14.36 -21.88 -3.30
N PHE A 16 13.22 -21.44 -2.73
CA PHE A 16 12.44 -22.19 -1.74
C PHE A 16 12.02 -23.62 -2.18
N LEU A 17 12.08 -23.93 -3.48
CA LEU A 17 11.76 -25.26 -4.01
C LEU A 17 12.90 -26.28 -3.84
N ILE A 18 14.14 -25.79 -3.72
CA ILE A 18 15.37 -26.61 -3.77
C ILE A 18 16.33 -26.35 -2.61
N GLU A 19 16.14 -25.27 -1.87
CA GLU A 19 16.94 -24.85 -0.72
C GLU A 19 16.07 -24.75 0.53
N GLU A 20 16.65 -25.00 1.71
CA GLU A 20 15.98 -24.74 2.99
C GLU A 20 16.06 -23.25 3.33
N THR A 21 14.95 -22.66 3.77
CA THR A 21 14.85 -21.24 4.18
C THR A 21 14.66 -21.15 5.69
N ALA A 22 15.51 -20.39 6.38
CA ALA A 22 15.36 -20.16 7.81
C ALA A 22 14.23 -19.13 8.07
N PRO A 23 13.50 -19.22 9.21
CA PRO A 23 12.45 -18.25 9.52
C PRO A 23 12.92 -16.79 9.53
N ALA A 24 14.18 -16.53 9.92
CA ALA A 24 14.77 -15.19 9.93
C ALA A 24 15.04 -14.60 8.53
N GLU A 25 14.90 -15.40 7.47
CA GLU A 25 15.05 -14.99 6.08
C GLU A 25 13.70 -14.70 5.40
N VAL A 26 12.60 -14.84 6.16
CA VAL A 26 11.23 -14.60 5.68
C VAL A 26 10.73 -13.32 6.32
N PHE A 27 10.36 -12.35 5.48
CA PHE A 27 9.72 -11.12 5.93
C PHE A 27 8.27 -11.39 6.37
N THR A 28 7.91 -10.92 7.56
CA THR A 28 6.62 -11.12 8.20
C THR A 28 5.97 -9.81 8.67
N PRO A 29 4.64 -9.77 8.88
CA PRO A 29 3.96 -8.58 9.41
C PRO A 29 4.48 -8.09 10.76
N GLU A 30 5.01 -9.00 11.59
CA GLU A 30 5.61 -8.68 12.89
C GLU A 30 6.88 -7.82 12.76
N GLU A 31 7.48 -7.75 11.58
CA GLU A 31 8.67 -6.95 11.29
C GLU A 31 8.34 -5.55 10.72
N PHE A 32 7.05 -5.20 10.63
CA PHE A 32 6.66 -3.89 10.12
C PHE A 32 7.20 -2.76 10.99
N SER A 33 7.68 -1.71 10.32
CA SER A 33 8.15 -0.50 10.98
C SER A 33 6.99 0.34 11.53
N GLU A 34 7.27 1.26 12.46
CA GLU A 34 6.27 2.22 12.93
C GLU A 34 5.69 3.08 11.79
N GLU A 35 6.53 3.41 10.80
CA GLU A 35 6.12 4.15 9.60
C GLU A 35 5.18 3.33 8.73
N GLN A 36 5.50 2.05 8.49
CA GLN A 36 4.61 1.12 7.77
C GLN A 36 3.27 0.93 8.50
N HIS A 37 3.27 0.84 9.83
CA HIS A 37 2.04 0.84 10.62
C HIS A 37 1.27 2.17 10.53
N ALA A 38 1.95 3.31 10.44
CA ALA A 38 1.30 4.60 10.23
C ALA A 38 0.63 4.68 8.86
N ILE A 39 1.29 4.18 7.81
CA ILE A 39 0.72 4.08 6.46
C ILE A 39 -0.53 3.20 6.46
N ALA A 40 -0.49 2.05 7.13
CA ALA A 40 -1.64 1.17 7.30
C ALA A 40 -2.84 1.90 7.92
N ARG A 41 -2.61 2.64 9.01
CA ARG A 41 -3.67 3.42 9.68
C ARG A 41 -4.24 4.49 8.76
N THR A 42 -3.40 5.28 8.11
CA THR A 42 -3.85 6.33 7.17
C THR A 42 -4.68 5.75 6.03
N ALA A 43 -4.24 4.64 5.43
CA ALA A 43 -4.97 4.00 4.33
C ALA A 43 -6.30 3.40 4.81
N ALA A 44 -6.33 2.79 6.01
CA ALA A 44 -7.55 2.26 6.61
C ALA A 44 -8.56 3.36 6.95
N GLU A 45 -8.09 4.48 7.51
CA GLU A 45 -8.93 5.65 7.80
C GLU A 45 -9.48 6.26 6.51
N PHE A 46 -8.66 6.41 5.47
CA PHE A 46 -9.12 6.89 4.17
C PHE A 46 -10.20 5.96 3.59
N TYR A 47 -10.01 4.64 3.70
CA TYR A 47 -11.01 3.69 3.25
C TYR A 47 -12.34 3.88 3.98
N SER A 48 -12.34 3.88 5.30
CA SER A 48 -13.57 3.97 6.09
C SER A 48 -14.29 5.32 5.96
N HIS A 49 -13.57 6.43 5.77
CA HIS A 49 -14.18 7.76 5.73
C HIS A 49 -14.52 8.25 4.32
N GLU A 50 -13.76 7.83 3.30
CA GLU A 50 -13.90 8.37 1.95
C GLU A 50 -14.40 7.32 0.94
N ILE A 51 -13.89 6.09 1.01
CA ILE A 51 -14.25 5.04 0.04
C ILE A 51 -15.56 4.37 0.43
N GLU A 52 -15.62 3.77 1.62
CA GLU A 52 -16.72 2.95 2.10
C GLU A 52 -18.10 3.64 2.00
N PRO A 53 -18.26 4.92 2.41
CA PRO A 53 -19.55 5.61 2.29
C PRO A 53 -19.98 5.88 0.84
N ASN A 54 -19.03 5.88 -0.11
CA ASN A 54 -19.26 6.18 -1.51
C ASN A 54 -19.28 4.94 -2.41
N LEU A 55 -19.06 3.73 -1.88
CA LEU A 55 -19.02 2.49 -2.67
C LEU A 55 -20.28 2.28 -3.52
N GLY A 56 -21.46 2.61 -2.97
CA GLY A 56 -22.71 2.54 -3.73
C GLY A 56 -22.66 3.40 -4.99
N ALA A 57 -22.28 4.66 -4.87
CA ALA A 57 -22.18 5.59 -5.99
C ALA A 57 -21.09 5.18 -6.99
N ILE A 58 -19.94 4.68 -6.51
CA ILE A 58 -18.87 4.15 -7.36
C ILE A 58 -19.38 2.98 -8.21
N ARG A 59 -20.06 2.01 -7.60
CA ARG A 59 -20.62 0.82 -8.28
C ARG A 59 -21.68 1.19 -9.32
N HIS A 60 -22.46 2.24 -9.07
CA HIS A 60 -23.45 2.77 -10.01
C HIS A 60 -22.85 3.73 -11.05
N GLN A 61 -21.53 3.90 -11.06
CA GLN A 61 -20.81 4.79 -11.98
C GLN A 61 -21.32 6.22 -11.95
N GLU A 62 -21.71 6.70 -10.77
CA GLU A 62 -22.16 8.08 -10.60
C GLU A 62 -21.04 9.05 -11.03
N PRO A 63 -21.30 9.95 -12.00
CA PRO A 63 -20.27 10.77 -12.61
C PRO A 63 -19.46 11.57 -11.59
N GLY A 64 -18.13 11.44 -11.65
CA GLY A 64 -17.18 12.23 -10.87
C GLY A 64 -16.96 11.78 -9.42
N VAL A 65 -17.73 10.82 -8.89
CA VAL A 65 -17.53 10.33 -7.50
C VAL A 65 -16.18 9.64 -7.35
N ALA A 66 -15.89 8.65 -8.20
CA ALA A 66 -14.61 7.92 -8.15
C ALA A 66 -13.41 8.84 -8.38
N VAL A 67 -13.48 9.74 -9.37
CA VAL A 67 -12.42 10.71 -9.68
C VAL A 67 -12.15 11.66 -8.52
N ARG A 68 -13.20 12.12 -7.83
CA ARG A 68 -13.06 12.96 -6.64
C ARG A 68 -12.32 12.23 -5.52
N ILE A 69 -12.69 10.97 -5.25
CA ILE A 69 -12.06 10.17 -4.19
C ILE A 69 -10.61 9.85 -4.56
N LEU A 70 -10.33 9.49 -5.81
CA LEU A 70 -8.97 9.26 -6.29
C LEU A 70 -8.10 10.52 -6.19
N ARG A 71 -8.66 11.70 -6.42
CA ARG A 71 -7.93 12.95 -6.22
C ARG A 71 -7.58 13.17 -4.76
N LYS A 72 -8.52 12.92 -3.83
CA LYS A 72 -8.26 12.99 -2.40
C LYS A 72 -7.18 12.01 -1.96
N SER A 73 -7.18 10.78 -2.48
CA SER A 73 -6.14 9.79 -2.14
C SER A 73 -4.76 10.23 -2.63
N GLY A 74 -4.68 10.89 -3.78
CA GLY A 74 -3.45 11.51 -4.27
C GLY A 74 -2.97 12.69 -3.41
N GLU A 75 -3.87 13.53 -2.91
CA GLU A 75 -3.54 14.65 -2.02
C GLU A 75 -2.90 14.21 -0.70
N ILE A 76 -3.25 13.02 -0.20
CA ILE A 76 -2.65 12.43 1.00
C ILE A 76 -1.50 11.45 0.70
N GLY A 77 -1.05 11.38 -0.56
CA GLY A 77 0.14 10.62 -0.97
C GLY A 77 -0.07 9.13 -1.23
N LEU A 78 -1.29 8.58 -1.09
CA LEU A 78 -1.54 7.14 -1.26
C LEU A 78 -1.27 6.63 -2.69
N THR A 79 -1.35 7.51 -3.70
CA THR A 79 -1.04 7.15 -5.10
C THR A 79 0.44 7.36 -5.46
N GLY A 80 1.23 7.98 -4.57
CA GLY A 80 2.60 8.39 -4.81
C GLY A 80 3.65 7.57 -4.04
N ILE A 81 3.25 6.50 -3.38
CA ILE A 81 4.09 5.73 -2.43
C ILE A 81 5.41 5.30 -3.07
N LEU A 82 5.36 4.66 -4.24
CA LEU A 82 6.55 4.14 -4.95
C LEU A 82 7.20 5.17 -5.89
N VAL A 83 6.60 6.34 -6.04
CA VAL A 83 7.07 7.35 -6.99
C VAL A 83 8.26 8.10 -6.39
N PRO A 84 9.38 8.26 -7.10
CA PRO A 84 10.53 9.01 -6.60
C PRO A 84 10.18 10.45 -6.16
N GLU A 85 10.86 10.95 -5.13
CA GLU A 85 10.60 12.30 -4.55
C GLU A 85 10.81 13.40 -5.61
N LYS A 86 11.77 13.22 -6.52
CA LYS A 86 12.03 14.15 -7.63
C LYS A 86 10.85 14.34 -8.60
N PHE A 87 9.86 13.45 -8.55
CA PHE A 87 8.63 13.54 -9.33
C PHE A 87 7.40 13.89 -8.48
N GLY A 88 7.62 14.28 -7.22
CA GLY A 88 6.55 14.61 -6.26
C GLY A 88 5.92 13.40 -5.57
N GLY A 89 6.59 12.24 -5.59
CA GLY A 89 6.18 11.06 -4.83
C GLY A 89 6.83 10.97 -3.45
N MET A 90 6.71 9.80 -2.81
CA MET A 90 7.22 9.56 -1.45
C MET A 90 8.47 8.66 -1.41
N GLU A 91 8.82 8.00 -2.52
CA GLU A 91 9.99 7.12 -2.65
C GLU A 91 10.10 6.07 -1.52
N LEU A 92 8.97 5.52 -1.10
CA LEU A 92 8.89 4.49 -0.06
C LEU A 92 9.06 3.08 -0.65
N ASP A 93 9.25 2.11 0.24
CA ASP A 93 9.47 0.71 -0.13
C ASP A 93 8.21 -0.03 -0.63
N LEU A 94 8.42 -1.22 -1.22
CA LEU A 94 7.35 -2.09 -1.71
C LEU A 94 6.43 -2.58 -0.58
N ALA A 95 6.96 -2.81 0.62
CA ALA A 95 6.16 -3.23 1.77
C ALA A 95 5.12 -2.16 2.12
N SER A 96 5.52 -0.89 2.18
CA SER A 96 4.65 0.26 2.42
C SER A 96 3.53 0.35 1.38
N ALA A 97 3.87 0.13 0.10
CA ALA A 97 2.89 0.13 -0.98
C ALA A 97 1.88 -1.02 -0.87
N LEU A 98 2.34 -2.22 -0.53
CA LEU A 98 1.49 -3.39 -0.34
C LEU A 98 0.58 -3.24 0.89
N ILE A 99 1.10 -2.69 1.99
CA ILE A 99 0.34 -2.42 3.21
C ILE A 99 -0.78 -1.40 2.94
N ALA A 100 -0.49 -0.31 2.23
CA ALA A 100 -1.52 0.63 1.81
C ALA A 100 -2.53 -0.05 0.86
N GLY A 101 -2.03 -0.82 -0.10
CA GLY A 101 -2.84 -1.57 -1.07
C GLY A 101 -3.80 -2.56 -0.40
N GLU A 102 -3.39 -3.24 0.67
CA GLU A 102 -4.24 -4.15 1.45
C GLU A 102 -5.45 -3.43 2.04
N GLN A 103 -5.25 -2.21 2.57
CA GLN A 103 -6.36 -1.45 3.16
C GLN A 103 -7.30 -0.88 2.10
N LEU A 104 -6.75 -0.40 0.98
CA LEU A 104 -7.55 0.14 -0.13
C LEU A 104 -8.26 -0.95 -0.93
N GLY A 105 -7.67 -2.15 -0.96
CA GLY A 105 -8.11 -3.34 -1.69
C GLY A 105 -9.31 -4.08 -1.08
N ARG A 106 -9.89 -3.57 0.01
CA ARG A 106 -11.06 -4.18 0.67
C ARG A 106 -12.30 -4.25 -0.23
N ASP A 107 -12.40 -3.42 -1.27
CA ASP A 107 -13.43 -3.53 -2.31
C ASP A 107 -12.87 -3.29 -3.71
N GLY A 108 -13.10 -4.26 -4.61
CA GLY A 108 -12.60 -4.23 -5.98
C GLY A 108 -13.19 -3.11 -6.85
N SER A 109 -14.30 -2.48 -6.46
CA SER A 109 -14.93 -1.40 -7.23
C SER A 109 -14.09 -0.11 -7.20
N TYR A 110 -13.27 0.08 -6.17
CA TYR A 110 -12.35 1.20 -6.06
C TYR A 110 -10.89 0.80 -6.36
N ALA A 111 -10.48 -0.40 -5.93
CA ALA A 111 -9.11 -0.86 -6.08
C ALA A 111 -8.77 -1.47 -7.46
N GLY A 112 -9.79 -1.89 -8.22
CA GLY A 112 -9.66 -2.54 -9.53
C GLY A 112 -9.67 -1.59 -10.72
#